data_AF-A4EE87-F1
#
_entry.id   AF-A4EE87-F1
#
_cell.length_a   1.000
_cell.length_b   1.000
_cell.length_c   1.000
_cell.angle_alpha   90.00
_cell.angle_beta   90.00
_cell.angle_gamma   90.00
#
_symmetry.space_group_name_H-M   'P 1'
#
loop_
_entity.id
_entity.type
_entity.pdbx_description
1 polymer ?
#
loop_
_entity_poly.entity_id
_entity_poly.type
_entity_poly.pdbx_seq_one_letter_code
_entity_poly.pdbx_strand_id
1 'polypeptide(L)'
;MTNDRRQEDFAQRLSRISKERGGGVEPDQTGPARDTSDFEYNVPREAHPIRNGIIWVIVLAALGAGGFYGWQALPQDLKAMMTGGDADATALAPEDILETETMSDQGPIFASPAVAHAGTDPIALADVVTQVSLPTENTAVRGIIPIIRNAQCVLRSPAAGEKVMGVRLENALLPGPLHAFSDAQMVDQLLQNIEAVAQDGADPLTDMKLSGEKTVLDLFVTDTSAPLYLVLQNMGPGIVWNLHTVPDVAIAHIALIGSDFSGVANLPVNATTEALLVSDFLPPHQYGADDVPRDCMIRPWRTPQPDWIGSLKSEAGSLQYQNQMYSYAGGYAAYNSWYTETLGVDARADTVTARDAAHVLLGPVPQAPFAYNSLAGQDIHMVATDHLMTGDFDTRTAAVAQLQDTLLRAAVGGDIGALDPPAMERNSQ
;
A
#
# COMPACT_ATOMS: atom_id res chain seq x y z
N MET A 1 -21.84 -3.13 -29.17
CA MET A 1 -21.88 -4.57 -28.84
C MET A 1 -20.61 -4.83 -28.08
N THR A 2 -20.75 -5.08 -26.78
CA THR A 2 -19.76 -4.78 -25.74
C THR A 2 -18.59 -5.76 -25.70
N ASN A 3 -17.45 -5.23 -25.24
CA ASN A 3 -16.12 -5.83 -25.14
C ASN A 3 -16.05 -6.96 -24.09
N ASP A 4 -17.09 -7.10 -23.26
CA ASP A 4 -17.16 -7.97 -22.09
C ASP A 4 -16.98 -9.45 -22.43
N ARG A 5 -17.52 -9.90 -23.57
CA ARG A 5 -17.49 -11.32 -23.93
C ARG A 5 -16.09 -11.84 -24.27
N ARG A 6 -15.21 -10.97 -24.79
CA ARG A 6 -13.81 -11.32 -25.08
C ARG A 6 -12.96 -11.37 -23.81
N GLN A 7 -13.24 -10.47 -22.85
CA GLN A 7 -12.56 -10.45 -21.56
C GLN A 7 -12.94 -11.68 -20.73
N GLU A 8 -14.22 -12.07 -20.71
CA GLU A 8 -14.69 -13.30 -20.07
C GLU A 8 -14.08 -14.56 -20.69
N ASP A 9 -14.05 -14.66 -22.03
CA ASP A 9 -13.44 -15.79 -22.73
C ASP A 9 -11.92 -15.87 -22.47
N PHE A 10 -11.24 -14.73 -22.34
CA PHE A 10 -9.81 -14.67 -22.04
C PHE A 10 -9.51 -15.10 -20.60
N ALA A 11 -10.24 -14.57 -19.61
CA ALA A 11 -10.11 -14.97 -18.21
C ALA A 11 -10.40 -16.46 -18.01
N GLN A 12 -11.41 -17.02 -18.70
CA GLN A 12 -11.70 -18.46 -18.67
C GLN A 12 -10.58 -19.31 -19.29
N ARG A 13 -9.87 -18.80 -20.32
CA ARG A 13 -8.73 -19.51 -20.93
C ARG A 13 -7.53 -19.52 -19.99
N LEU A 14 -7.22 -18.41 -19.32
CA LEU A 14 -6.14 -18.34 -18.33
C LEU A 14 -6.41 -19.24 -17.11
N SER A 15 -7.63 -19.21 -16.57
CA SER A 15 -8.05 -20.08 -15.47
C SER A 15 -7.97 -21.58 -15.81
N ARG A 16 -8.23 -21.94 -17.08
CA ARG A 16 -8.09 -23.33 -17.54
C ARG A 16 -6.62 -23.76 -17.60
N ILE A 17 -5.74 -22.89 -18.09
CA ILE A 17 -4.31 -23.16 -18.21
C ILE A 17 -3.67 -23.31 -16.82
N SER A 18 -4.07 -22.52 -15.82
CA SER A 18 -3.57 -22.68 -14.44
C SER A 18 -4.04 -24.00 -13.81
N LYS A 19 -5.29 -24.40 -14.06
CA LYS A 19 -5.87 -25.66 -13.57
C LYS A 19 -5.21 -26.89 -14.21
N GLU A 20 -4.88 -26.84 -15.50
CA GLU A 20 -4.20 -27.92 -16.23
C GLU A 20 -2.72 -28.11 -15.81
N ARG A 21 -2.09 -27.08 -15.23
CA ARG A 21 -0.69 -27.13 -14.75
C ARG A 21 -0.53 -27.58 -13.29
N GLY A 22 -1.60 -28.06 -12.63
CA GLY A 22 -1.51 -28.78 -11.35
C GLY A 22 -1.61 -27.93 -10.09
N GLY A 23 -2.05 -26.67 -10.17
CA GLY A 23 -2.28 -25.79 -9.01
C GLY A 23 -3.61 -26.00 -8.27
N GLY A 24 -4.14 -27.23 -8.20
CA GLY A 24 -5.47 -27.49 -7.67
C GLY A 24 -5.49 -27.84 -6.17
N VAL A 25 -5.67 -26.84 -5.30
CA VAL A 25 -6.47 -27.07 -4.09
C VAL A 25 -7.93 -26.93 -4.52
N GLU A 26 -8.68 -28.03 -4.45
CA GLU A 26 -10.09 -28.06 -4.76
C GLU A 26 -10.84 -27.23 -3.71
N PRO A 27 -11.53 -26.13 -4.07
CA PRO A 27 -12.28 -25.35 -3.09
C PRO A 27 -13.43 -26.21 -2.57
N ASP A 28 -13.47 -26.37 -1.25
CA ASP A 28 -14.52 -27.09 -0.53
C ASP A 28 -15.89 -26.47 -0.85
N GLN A 29 -16.69 -27.16 -1.65
CA GLN A 29 -18.02 -26.74 -2.08
C GLN A 29 -19.10 -26.97 -1.00
N THR A 30 -18.73 -27.30 0.24
CA THR A 30 -19.69 -27.57 1.32
C THR A 30 -20.10 -26.32 2.13
N GLY A 31 -19.54 -25.14 1.83
CA GLY A 31 -20.00 -23.88 2.39
C GLY A 31 -21.25 -23.32 1.68
N PRO A 32 -22.18 -22.64 2.39
CA PRO A 32 -23.31 -21.99 1.75
C PRO A 32 -22.80 -21.02 0.68
N ALA A 33 -23.42 -21.07 -0.51
CA ALA A 33 -23.12 -20.17 -1.62
C ALA A 33 -23.12 -18.73 -1.09
N ARG A 34 -21.96 -18.08 -1.10
CA ARG A 34 -21.86 -16.66 -0.83
C ARG A 34 -22.64 -15.95 -1.93
N ASP A 35 -23.73 -15.32 -1.52
CA ASP A 35 -24.50 -14.39 -2.33
C ASP A 35 -23.53 -13.25 -2.69
N THR A 36 -22.91 -13.34 -3.86
CA THR A 36 -22.19 -12.23 -4.45
C THR A 36 -23.26 -11.23 -4.81
N SER A 37 -23.51 -10.27 -3.90
CA SER A 37 -24.50 -9.22 -4.07
C SER A 37 -24.29 -8.58 -5.44
N ASP A 38 -25.22 -8.86 -6.35
CA ASP A 38 -25.41 -8.05 -7.54
C ASP A 38 -25.49 -6.59 -7.10
N PHE A 39 -24.62 -5.79 -7.69
CA PHE A 39 -24.52 -4.36 -7.44
C PHE A 39 -25.91 -3.72 -7.36
N GLU A 40 -26.26 -3.18 -6.19
CA GLU A 40 -27.39 -2.27 -6.05
C GLU A 40 -27.05 -0.92 -6.71
N TYR A 41 -26.98 -0.89 -8.04
CA TYR A 41 -26.99 0.35 -8.83
C TYR A 41 -28.36 1.06 -8.80
N ASN A 42 -29.34 0.46 -8.12
CA ASN A 42 -30.74 0.92 -8.05
C ASN A 42 -31.19 1.34 -6.65
N VAL A 43 -30.29 1.53 -5.67
CA VAL A 43 -30.69 2.21 -4.42
C VAL A 43 -31.25 3.59 -4.82
N PRO A 44 -32.46 3.98 -4.36
CA PRO A 44 -32.97 5.31 -4.62
C PRO A 44 -31.93 6.31 -4.11
N ARG A 45 -31.26 7.02 -5.03
CA ARG A 45 -30.35 8.10 -4.66
C ARG A 45 -31.11 9.02 -3.72
N GLU A 46 -30.65 9.15 -2.48
CA GLU A 46 -31.16 10.18 -1.59
C GLU A 46 -31.05 11.50 -2.34
N ALA A 47 -32.20 12.12 -2.59
CA ALA A 47 -32.23 13.44 -3.15
C ALA A 47 -31.50 14.34 -2.15
N HIS A 48 -30.29 14.79 -2.47
CA HIS A 48 -29.58 15.80 -1.68
C HIS A 48 -30.10 17.18 -2.11
N PRO A 49 -31.13 17.75 -1.44
CA PRO A 49 -31.73 19.01 -1.86
C PRO A 49 -30.73 20.16 -1.86
N ILE A 50 -29.68 20.06 -1.03
CA ILE A 50 -28.62 21.07 -0.92
C ILE A 50 -27.73 21.06 -2.16
N ARG A 51 -27.29 19.90 -2.64
CA ARG A 51 -26.43 19.76 -3.83
C ARG A 51 -27.17 20.17 -5.10
N ASN A 52 -28.43 19.76 -5.24
CA ASN A 52 -29.28 20.20 -6.36
C ASN A 52 -29.61 21.70 -6.27
N GLY A 53 -29.78 22.24 -5.06
CA GLY A 53 -29.99 23.67 -4.83
C GLY A 53 -28.80 24.52 -5.27
N ILE A 54 -27.58 24.12 -4.92
CA ILE A 54 -26.34 24.83 -5.31
C ILE A 54 -26.17 24.85 -6.84
N ILE A 55 -26.42 23.71 -7.52
CA ILE A 55 -26.32 23.63 -8.99
C ILE A 55 -27.33 24.56 -9.66
N TRP A 56 -28.58 24.61 -9.19
CA TRP A 56 -29.59 25.50 -9.74
C TRP A 56 -29.31 26.98 -9.45
N VAL A 57 -28.73 27.33 -8.30
CA VAL A 57 -28.31 28.72 -7.99
C VAL A 57 -27.21 29.17 -8.94
N ILE A 58 -26.23 28.31 -9.24
CA ILE A 58 -25.15 28.61 -10.19
C ILE A 58 -25.71 28.76 -11.62
N VAL A 59 -26.60 27.87 -12.04
CA VAL A 59 -27.24 27.91 -13.36
C VAL A 59 -28.13 29.16 -13.52
N LEU A 60 -28.90 29.53 -12.49
CA LEU A 60 -29.75 30.73 -12.50
C LEU A 60 -28.94 32.03 -12.43
N ALA A 61 -27.80 32.03 -11.74
CA ALA A 61 -26.86 33.15 -11.75
C ALA A 61 -26.21 33.33 -13.14
N ALA A 62 -25.91 32.23 -13.85
CA ALA A 62 -25.31 32.26 -15.19
C ALA A 62 -26.30 32.64 -16.31
N LEU A 63 -27.60 32.37 -16.16
CA LEU A 63 -28.61 32.54 -17.23
C LEU A 63 -29.32 33.91 -17.29
N GLY A 64 -28.85 34.94 -16.58
CA GLY A 64 -28.99 36.31 -17.09
C GLY A 64 -30.23 37.13 -16.71
N ALA A 65 -30.58 37.25 -15.43
CA ALA A 65 -31.45 38.36 -14.99
C ALA A 65 -31.11 38.96 -13.60
N GLY A 66 -30.00 38.57 -12.96
CA GLY A 66 -29.79 38.97 -11.57
C GLY A 66 -28.35 38.96 -11.08
N GLY A 67 -27.37 39.39 -11.88
CA GLY A 67 -25.97 39.41 -11.45
C GLY A 67 -25.76 40.13 -10.09
N PHE A 68 -26.52 41.19 -9.81
CA PHE A 68 -26.42 41.93 -8.53
C PHE A 68 -27.25 41.29 -7.39
N TYR A 69 -28.49 40.90 -7.65
CA TYR A 69 -29.38 40.31 -6.62
C TYR A 69 -29.03 38.86 -6.29
N GLY A 70 -28.64 38.08 -7.30
CA GLY A 70 -28.11 36.73 -7.13
C GLY A 70 -26.80 36.74 -6.35
N TRP A 71 -25.92 37.71 -6.63
CA TRP A 71 -24.73 37.93 -5.82
C TRP A 71 -25.10 38.20 -4.36
N GLN A 72 -26.02 39.13 -4.07
CA GLN A 72 -26.43 39.41 -2.69
C GLN A 72 -27.19 38.27 -1.99
N ALA A 73 -27.78 37.33 -2.72
CA ALA A 73 -28.46 36.16 -2.14
C ALA A 73 -27.51 35.02 -1.73
N LEU A 74 -26.24 35.04 -2.18
CA LEU A 74 -25.26 34.03 -1.75
C LEU A 74 -24.98 34.15 -0.23
N PRO A 75 -24.84 33.03 0.49
CA PRO A 75 -24.32 33.03 1.86
C PRO A 75 -23.02 33.84 1.96
N GLN A 76 -22.81 34.56 3.07
CA GLN A 76 -21.61 35.39 3.21
C GLN A 76 -20.32 34.58 3.08
N ASP A 77 -20.33 33.35 3.54
CA ASP A 77 -19.24 32.38 3.50
C ASP A 77 -18.87 32.03 2.04
N LEU A 78 -19.87 31.85 1.18
CA LEU A 78 -19.68 31.59 -0.25
C LEU A 78 -19.22 32.85 -1.00
N LYS A 79 -19.71 34.04 -0.60
CA LYS A 79 -19.19 35.32 -1.13
C LYS A 79 -17.74 35.52 -0.74
N ALA A 80 -17.38 35.31 0.52
CA ALA A 80 -16.02 35.46 1.02
C ALA A 80 -15.04 34.50 0.32
N MET A 81 -15.48 33.28 0.05
CA MET A 81 -14.75 32.30 -0.77
C MET A 81 -14.58 32.77 -2.22
N MET A 82 -15.59 33.41 -2.83
CA MET A 82 -15.53 33.89 -4.22
C MET A 82 -14.82 35.24 -4.39
N THR A 83 -14.82 36.11 -3.37
CA THR A 83 -14.20 37.44 -3.43
C THR A 83 -12.78 37.49 -2.90
N GLY A 84 -12.23 36.36 -2.46
CA GLY A 84 -10.93 36.33 -1.80
C GLY A 84 -10.94 37.26 -0.58
N GLY A 85 -11.83 37.00 0.38
CA GLY A 85 -11.86 37.75 1.63
C GLY A 85 -10.48 37.74 2.27
N ASP A 86 -9.91 38.94 2.50
CA ASP A 86 -8.61 39.26 3.10
C ASP A 86 -7.77 38.02 3.44
N ALA A 87 -7.27 37.36 2.40
CA ALA A 87 -6.33 36.28 2.56
C ALA A 87 -5.09 36.90 3.20
N ASP A 88 -4.74 36.40 4.39
CA ASP A 88 -3.50 36.74 5.06
C ASP A 88 -2.38 36.68 4.01
N ALA A 89 -1.68 37.78 3.77
CA ALA A 89 -0.75 37.91 2.64
C ALA A 89 0.46 36.95 2.75
N THR A 90 0.52 36.17 3.82
CA THR A 90 1.46 35.09 4.10
C THR A 90 0.91 33.68 3.87
N ALA A 91 -0.40 33.51 3.61
CA ALA A 91 -0.98 32.21 3.30
C ALA A 91 -0.63 31.80 1.86
N LEU A 92 0.13 30.70 1.72
CA LEU A 92 0.47 30.12 0.44
C LEU A 92 -0.76 29.48 -0.20
N ALA A 93 -0.90 29.60 -1.53
CA ALA A 93 -1.90 28.84 -2.25
C ALA A 93 -1.56 27.33 -2.17
N PRO A 94 -2.55 26.42 -2.22
CA PRO A 94 -2.28 24.98 -2.13
C PRO A 94 -1.24 24.47 -3.13
N GLU A 95 -1.21 25.03 -4.33
CA GLU A 95 -0.23 24.72 -5.39
C GLU A 95 1.20 25.16 -5.05
N ASP A 96 1.37 26.17 -4.19
CA ASP A 96 2.67 26.69 -3.77
C ASP A 96 3.27 25.89 -2.60
N ILE A 97 2.49 25.00 -1.98
CA ILE A 97 2.95 24.10 -0.92
C ILE A 97 3.55 22.84 -1.57
N LEU A 98 4.86 22.87 -1.82
CA LEU A 98 5.55 21.79 -2.52
C LEU A 98 5.94 20.66 -1.55
N GLU A 99 5.88 19.42 -2.04
CA GLU A 99 6.52 18.30 -1.35
C GLU A 99 8.04 18.50 -1.32
N THR A 100 8.68 17.95 -0.29
CA THR A 100 10.12 18.01 -0.10
C THR A 100 10.71 16.60 -0.09
N GLU A 101 12.03 16.50 -0.07
CA GLU A 101 12.72 15.21 0.05
C GLU A 101 12.41 14.49 1.39
N THR A 102 11.92 15.22 2.39
CA THR A 102 11.67 14.69 3.75
C THR A 102 10.19 14.70 4.15
N MET A 103 9.31 15.26 3.32
CA MET A 103 7.89 15.40 3.63
C MET A 103 7.04 15.36 2.37
N SER A 104 5.99 14.54 2.41
CA SER A 104 5.01 14.46 1.34
C SER A 104 3.60 14.83 1.80
N ASP A 105 2.66 14.80 0.85
CA ASP A 105 1.23 14.89 1.11
C ASP A 105 0.67 13.87 2.14
N GLN A 106 1.38 12.77 2.34
CA GLN A 106 1.02 11.65 3.22
C GLN A 106 1.97 11.54 4.42
N GLY A 107 2.85 12.51 4.66
CA GLY A 107 3.72 12.55 5.83
C GLY A 107 5.20 12.34 5.56
N PRO A 108 5.99 12.11 6.62
CA PRO A 108 7.44 12.24 6.55
C PRO A 108 8.13 11.07 5.84
N ILE A 109 9.28 11.38 5.24
CA ILE A 109 10.17 10.47 4.53
C ILE A 109 11.52 10.47 5.24
N PHE A 110 11.94 9.30 5.75
CA PHE A 110 13.18 9.14 6.51
C PHE A 110 14.18 8.27 5.75
N ALA A 111 14.90 8.86 4.80
CA ALA A 111 15.98 8.19 4.08
C ALA A 111 17.20 7.96 4.99
N SER A 112 18.00 6.93 4.69
CA SER A 112 19.26 6.67 5.38
C SER A 112 20.18 7.91 5.29
N PRO A 113 20.81 8.37 6.39
CA PRO A 113 21.00 7.69 7.67
C PRO A 113 20.01 8.09 8.78
N ALA A 114 18.86 8.70 8.45
CA ALA A 114 17.84 9.06 9.44
C ALA A 114 17.10 7.81 9.94
N VAL A 115 16.83 7.74 11.24
CA VAL A 115 16.04 6.69 11.88
C VAL A 115 14.76 7.29 12.45
N ALA A 116 13.62 6.77 12.00
CA ALA A 116 12.31 7.12 12.54
C ALA A 116 12.11 6.48 13.92
N HIS A 117 11.54 7.21 14.87
CA HIS A 117 11.22 6.71 16.21
C HIS A 117 10.02 7.47 16.77
N ALA A 118 9.63 7.21 18.02
CA ALA A 118 8.45 7.82 18.64
C ALA A 118 8.62 9.31 19.00
N GLY A 119 9.83 9.86 18.96
CA GLY A 119 10.08 11.28 19.21
C GLY A 119 9.77 12.18 18.00
N THR A 120 9.90 13.49 18.20
CA THR A 120 9.58 14.51 17.18
C THR A 120 10.63 14.61 16.07
N ASP A 121 11.90 14.40 16.42
CA ASP A 121 13.02 14.57 15.50
C ASP A 121 13.67 13.22 15.18
N PRO A 122 14.04 12.93 13.93
CA PRO A 122 14.76 11.70 13.62
C PRO A 122 16.13 11.66 14.31
N ILE A 123 16.60 10.46 14.63
CA ILE A 123 17.94 10.24 15.19
C ILE A 123 18.91 9.75 14.11
N ALA A 124 20.21 9.90 14.34
CA ALA A 124 21.21 9.39 13.40
C ALA A 124 21.40 7.88 13.57
N LEU A 125 21.53 7.15 12.47
CA LEU A 125 21.80 5.70 12.48
C LEU A 125 23.03 5.32 13.31
N ALA A 126 24.06 6.18 13.31
CA ALA A 126 25.28 5.98 14.07
C ALA A 126 25.08 6.05 15.60
N ASP A 127 23.99 6.65 16.07
CA ASP A 127 23.63 6.67 17.50
C ASP A 127 22.93 5.37 17.94
N VAL A 128 22.48 4.56 16.98
CA VAL A 128 21.76 3.31 17.24
C VAL A 128 22.65 2.10 17.03
N VAL A 129 23.42 2.08 15.93
CA VAL A 129 24.22 0.92 15.54
C VAL A 129 25.61 1.29 15.04
N THR A 130 26.53 0.33 15.16
CA THR A 130 27.88 0.36 14.60
C THR A 130 28.03 -0.66 13.48
N GLN A 131 29.08 -0.51 12.66
CA GLN A 131 29.46 -1.47 11.61
C GLN A 131 28.34 -1.71 10.58
N VAL A 132 27.64 -0.63 10.22
CA VAL A 132 26.51 -0.66 9.28
C VAL A 132 26.90 -1.31 7.96
N SER A 133 26.09 -2.27 7.52
CA SER A 133 26.22 -2.95 6.23
C SER A 133 24.85 -2.99 5.54
N LEU A 134 24.47 -1.87 4.94
CA LEU A 134 23.16 -1.73 4.28
C LEU A 134 22.98 -2.74 3.14
N PRO A 135 21.77 -3.25 2.93
CA PRO A 135 21.47 -4.12 1.81
C PRO A 135 21.53 -3.33 0.49
N THR A 136 21.72 -4.10 -0.57
CA THR A 136 21.66 -3.71 -1.97
C THR A 136 20.81 -4.73 -2.72
N GLU A 137 20.42 -4.41 -3.95
CA GLU A 137 19.72 -5.34 -4.85
C GLU A 137 20.50 -6.65 -5.11
N ASN A 138 21.81 -6.67 -4.80
CA ASN A 138 22.69 -7.83 -4.99
C ASN A 138 23.06 -8.53 -3.67
N THR A 139 22.41 -8.17 -2.56
CA THR A 139 22.69 -8.78 -1.26
C THR A 139 22.31 -10.26 -1.27
N ALA A 140 23.29 -11.14 -1.16
CA ALA A 140 23.05 -12.58 -1.14
C ALA A 140 22.38 -13.00 0.17
N VAL A 141 21.19 -13.59 0.06
CA VAL A 141 20.46 -14.21 1.18
C VAL A 141 20.75 -15.71 1.20
N ARG A 142 20.55 -16.37 2.35
CA ARG A 142 20.79 -17.82 2.47
C ARG A 142 19.66 -18.65 1.86
N GLY A 143 18.43 -18.23 2.12
CA GLY A 143 17.26 -18.99 1.77
C GLY A 143 15.98 -18.24 2.10
N ILE A 144 14.87 -18.84 1.70
CA ILE A 144 13.52 -18.30 1.90
C ILE A 144 12.70 -19.35 2.63
N ILE A 145 12.07 -18.92 3.72
CA ILE A 145 11.22 -19.78 4.55
C ILE A 145 9.79 -19.22 4.43
N PRO A 146 8.81 -20.01 3.95
CA PRO A 146 7.46 -19.50 3.76
C PRO A 146 6.75 -19.27 5.10
N ILE A 147 6.13 -18.10 5.25
CA ILE A 147 5.14 -17.78 6.27
C ILE A 147 3.77 -18.11 5.70
N ILE A 148 3.01 -18.95 6.40
CA ILE A 148 1.65 -19.30 6.01
C ILE A 148 0.74 -18.09 6.24
N ARG A 149 0.01 -17.69 5.19
CA ARG A 149 -0.99 -16.63 5.25
C ARG A 149 -2.15 -17.03 6.16
N ASN A 150 -2.57 -16.11 7.01
CA ASN A 150 -3.78 -16.24 7.80
C ASN A 150 -4.97 -15.80 6.94
N ALA A 151 -5.87 -16.74 6.66
CA ALA A 151 -7.03 -16.55 5.79
C ALA A 151 -8.31 -16.18 6.57
N GLN A 152 -8.21 -16.01 7.89
CA GLN A 152 -9.34 -15.87 8.79
C GLN A 152 -9.52 -14.45 9.33
N CYS A 153 -8.57 -13.53 9.07
CA CYS A 153 -8.57 -12.17 9.62
C CYS A 153 -8.58 -12.10 11.15
N VAL A 154 -8.04 -13.13 11.80
CA VAL A 154 -7.94 -13.18 13.27
C VAL A 154 -6.49 -13.41 13.63
N LEU A 155 -5.85 -12.39 14.21
CA LEU A 155 -4.49 -12.51 14.74
C LEU A 155 -4.49 -13.29 16.05
N ARG A 156 -3.36 -13.90 16.39
CA ARG A 156 -3.10 -14.38 17.75
C ARG A 156 -3.25 -13.19 18.70
N SER A 157 -4.12 -13.28 19.69
CA SER A 157 -4.20 -12.24 20.73
C SER A 157 -2.89 -12.17 21.54
N PRO A 158 -2.42 -10.96 21.93
CA PRO A 158 -1.28 -10.83 22.80
C PRO A 158 -1.48 -11.58 24.13
N ALA A 159 -0.47 -12.32 24.55
CA ALA A 159 -0.52 -13.04 25.83
C ALA A 159 -0.39 -12.06 27.01
N ALA A 160 -0.83 -12.50 28.19
CA ALA A 160 -0.69 -11.69 29.41
C ALA A 160 0.80 -11.38 29.67
N GLY A 161 1.12 -10.07 29.73
CA GLY A 161 2.48 -9.58 29.93
C GLY A 161 3.28 -9.35 28.65
N GLU A 162 2.74 -9.65 27.47
CA GLU A 162 3.33 -9.19 26.21
C GLU A 162 3.00 -7.70 25.99
N LYS A 163 3.97 -6.94 25.48
CA LYS A 163 3.80 -5.54 25.07
C LYS A 163 3.64 -5.47 23.56
N VAL A 164 2.54 -4.87 23.10
CA VAL A 164 2.31 -4.62 21.67
C VAL A 164 3.12 -3.40 21.24
N MET A 165 3.92 -3.54 20.19
CA MET A 165 4.65 -2.44 19.57
C MET A 165 4.53 -2.54 18.05
N GLY A 166 4.48 -1.40 17.35
CA GLY A 166 4.15 -1.38 15.93
C GLY A 166 5.07 -0.53 15.08
N VAL A 167 5.17 -0.89 13.81
CA VAL A 167 5.66 0.00 12.76
C VAL A 167 4.60 0.07 11.67
N ARG A 168 4.26 1.28 11.22
CA ARG A 168 3.32 1.49 10.13
C ARG A 168 3.87 2.47 9.10
N LEU A 169 4.06 1.99 7.89
CA LEU A 169 4.64 2.74 6.79
C LEU A 169 3.80 2.62 5.52
N GLU A 170 4.06 3.50 4.57
CA GLU A 170 3.74 3.26 3.16
C GLU A 170 4.81 2.34 2.56
N ASN A 171 6.06 2.80 2.50
CA ASN A 171 7.15 2.09 1.83
C ASN A 171 8.43 2.01 2.70
N ALA A 172 9.25 1.00 2.43
CA ALA A 172 10.65 1.02 2.88
C ALA A 172 11.57 1.57 1.78
N LEU A 173 12.69 2.16 2.18
CA LEU A 173 13.60 2.89 1.28
C LEU A 173 14.91 2.17 0.96
N LEU A 174 15.25 1.08 1.64
CA LEU A 174 16.47 0.33 1.30
C LEU A 174 16.16 -0.64 0.14
N PRO A 175 17.06 -0.77 -0.84
CA PRO A 175 16.88 -1.76 -1.90
C PRO A 175 16.91 -3.19 -1.36
N GLY A 176 16.06 -4.06 -1.91
CA GLY A 176 15.99 -5.47 -1.51
C GLY A 176 16.44 -6.44 -2.61
N PRO A 177 16.99 -7.61 -2.24
CA PRO A 177 17.48 -8.60 -3.20
C PRO A 177 16.38 -9.60 -3.65
N LEU A 178 15.12 -9.17 -3.69
CA LEU A 178 13.96 -10.04 -3.82
C LEU A 178 12.89 -9.47 -4.75
N HIS A 179 12.35 -10.33 -5.60
CA HIS A 179 11.05 -10.13 -6.26
C HIS A 179 10.04 -11.15 -5.71
N ALA A 180 8.84 -10.70 -5.38
CA ALA A 180 7.73 -11.57 -5.00
C ALA A 180 6.40 -11.02 -5.53
N PHE A 181 5.63 -11.89 -6.18
CA PHE A 181 4.32 -11.55 -6.75
C PHE A 181 3.49 -12.82 -6.92
N SER A 182 2.18 -12.65 -7.08
CA SER A 182 1.22 -13.72 -7.34
C SER A 182 0.89 -13.85 -8.83
N ASP A 183 0.30 -14.98 -9.22
CA ASP A 183 -0.30 -15.16 -10.54
C ASP A 183 -1.38 -14.11 -10.81
N ALA A 184 -2.16 -13.72 -9.79
CA ALA A 184 -3.20 -12.70 -9.92
C ALA A 184 -2.61 -11.31 -10.27
N GLN A 185 -1.61 -10.85 -9.52
CA GLN A 185 -0.92 -9.59 -9.83
C GLN A 185 -0.29 -9.60 -11.22
N MET A 186 0.26 -10.74 -11.62
CA MET A 186 0.83 -10.92 -12.95
C MET A 186 -0.22 -10.85 -14.05
N VAL A 187 -1.40 -11.46 -13.87
CA VAL A 187 -2.51 -11.35 -14.82
C VAL A 187 -3.03 -9.92 -14.90
N ASP A 188 -3.21 -9.25 -13.77
CA ASP A 188 -3.68 -7.86 -13.74
C ASP A 188 -2.71 -6.92 -14.48
N GLN A 189 -1.40 -7.07 -14.22
CA GLN A 189 -0.38 -6.30 -14.92
C GLN A 189 -0.38 -6.62 -16.43
N LEU A 190 -0.53 -7.89 -16.80
CA LEU A 190 -0.62 -8.30 -18.20
C LEU A 190 -1.83 -7.66 -18.91
N LEU A 191 -2.98 -7.61 -18.25
CA LEU A 191 -4.19 -6.98 -18.78
C LEU A 191 -4.01 -5.47 -18.97
N GLN A 192 -3.44 -4.77 -17.96
CA GLN A 192 -3.14 -3.35 -18.06
C GLN A 192 -2.17 -3.05 -19.21
N ASN A 193 -1.15 -3.90 -19.36
CA ASN A 193 -0.18 -3.77 -20.43
C ASN A 193 -0.81 -3.99 -21.82
N ILE A 194 -1.69 -4.98 -21.96
CA ILE A 194 -2.44 -5.20 -23.21
C ILE A 194 -3.34 -4.00 -23.51
N GLU A 195 -4.00 -3.43 -22.50
CA GLU A 195 -4.83 -2.24 -22.66
C GLU A 195 -4.01 -1.02 -23.11
N ALA A 196 -2.86 -0.77 -22.49
CA ALA A 196 -1.96 0.33 -22.87
C ALA A 196 -1.46 0.18 -24.32
N VAL A 197 -1.13 -1.04 -24.76
CA VAL A 197 -0.71 -1.29 -26.14
C VAL A 197 -1.89 -1.11 -27.11
N ALA A 198 -3.04 -1.72 -26.80
CA ALA A 198 -4.18 -1.76 -27.71
C ALA A 198 -4.95 -0.43 -27.82
N GLN A 199 -4.95 0.40 -26.77
CA GLN A 199 -5.69 1.66 -26.72
C GLN A 199 -4.78 2.89 -26.84
N ASP A 200 -3.60 2.85 -26.20
CA ASP A 200 -2.73 4.03 -26.08
C ASP A 200 -1.51 3.97 -27.01
N GLY A 201 -1.33 2.87 -27.75
CA GLY A 201 -0.21 2.68 -28.68
C GLY A 201 1.14 2.55 -27.98
N ALA A 202 1.15 2.09 -26.72
CA ALA A 202 2.38 1.79 -25.98
C ALA A 202 3.17 0.67 -26.65
N ASP A 203 4.50 0.68 -26.50
CA ASP A 203 5.34 -0.37 -27.06
C ASP A 203 5.36 -1.58 -26.08
N PRO A 204 4.83 -2.75 -26.51
CA PRO A 204 4.74 -3.94 -25.66
C PRO A 204 6.10 -4.45 -25.16
N LEU A 205 7.21 -4.08 -25.79
CA LEU A 205 8.54 -4.56 -25.43
C LEU A 205 9.30 -3.66 -24.47
N THR A 206 8.95 -2.37 -24.38
CA THR A 206 9.67 -1.40 -23.56
C THR A 206 8.87 -0.91 -22.35
N ASP A 207 7.54 -0.87 -22.45
CA ASP A 207 6.67 -0.28 -21.42
C ASP A 207 6.03 -1.31 -20.48
N MET A 208 6.11 -2.61 -20.83
CA MET A 208 5.55 -3.68 -20.02
C MET A 208 6.56 -4.15 -18.95
N LYS A 209 6.36 -3.80 -17.68
CA LYS A 209 7.16 -4.32 -16.56
C LYS A 209 6.29 -5.01 -15.52
N LEU A 210 6.64 -6.23 -15.15
CA LEU A 210 6.07 -6.89 -13.99
C LEU A 210 6.63 -6.26 -12.71
N SER A 211 5.75 -5.69 -11.89
CA SER A 211 6.10 -5.21 -10.56
C SER A 211 6.25 -6.39 -9.59
N GLY A 212 7.01 -6.20 -8.51
CA GLY A 212 7.30 -7.29 -7.57
C GLY A 212 8.53 -7.09 -6.71
N GLU A 213 9.32 -6.06 -7.00
CA GLU A 213 10.43 -5.59 -6.17
C GLU A 213 10.00 -5.38 -4.73
N LYS A 214 10.77 -5.99 -3.82
CA LYS A 214 10.64 -5.77 -2.39
C LYS A 214 11.77 -4.88 -1.91
N THR A 215 11.42 -3.93 -1.07
CA THR A 215 12.38 -3.09 -0.36
C THR A 215 12.65 -3.66 1.03
N VAL A 216 13.74 -3.22 1.63
CA VAL A 216 14.17 -3.63 2.97
C VAL A 216 14.02 -2.45 3.92
N LEU A 217 13.69 -2.74 5.16
CA LEU A 217 13.75 -1.80 6.27
C LEU A 217 14.55 -2.37 7.41
N ASP A 218 15.47 -1.60 7.97
CA ASP A 218 16.14 -2.00 9.21
C ASP A 218 15.28 -1.58 10.42
N LEU A 219 14.86 -2.58 11.19
CA LEU A 219 14.05 -2.40 12.40
C LEU A 219 14.92 -2.66 13.64
N PHE A 220 15.29 -1.58 14.31
CA PHE A 220 16.00 -1.61 15.59
C PHE A 220 15.01 -1.77 16.73
N VAL A 221 15.20 -2.79 17.57
CA VAL A 221 14.33 -3.09 18.71
C VAL A 221 15.19 -3.06 19.97
N THR A 222 14.81 -2.17 20.88
CA THR A 222 15.58 -1.83 22.08
C THR A 222 14.77 -1.93 23.38
N ASP A 223 13.46 -2.07 23.28
CA ASP A 223 12.60 -2.22 24.44
C ASP A 223 12.75 -3.62 25.04
N THR A 224 13.25 -3.68 26.27
CA THR A 224 13.43 -4.91 27.05
C THR A 224 12.45 -5.02 28.22
N SER A 225 11.46 -4.12 28.29
CA SER A 225 10.54 -4.03 29.44
C SER A 225 9.59 -5.22 29.56
N ALA A 226 9.32 -5.92 28.46
CA ALA A 226 8.45 -7.08 28.37
C ALA A 226 8.73 -7.88 27.08
N PRO A 227 8.27 -9.15 26.99
CA PRO A 227 8.19 -9.83 25.71
C PRO A 227 7.34 -9.05 24.70
N LEU A 228 7.85 -8.89 23.48
CA LEU A 228 7.26 -8.01 22.48
C LEU A 228 6.36 -8.79 21.51
N TYR A 229 5.17 -8.26 21.30
CA TYR A 229 4.30 -8.56 20.18
C TYR A 229 4.50 -7.46 19.14
N LEU A 230 5.21 -7.77 18.05
CA LEU A 230 5.48 -6.79 17.00
C LEU A 230 4.38 -6.82 15.94
N VAL A 231 3.89 -5.64 15.54
CA VAL A 231 2.95 -5.49 14.41
C VAL A 231 3.61 -4.66 13.32
N LEU A 232 4.05 -5.32 12.26
CA LEU A 232 4.78 -4.70 11.16
C LEU A 232 3.86 -4.49 9.97
N GLN A 233 3.63 -3.24 9.61
CA GLN A 233 2.55 -2.84 8.74
C GLN A 233 3.03 -1.99 7.57
N ASN A 234 2.56 -2.29 6.37
CA ASN A 234 2.86 -1.50 5.18
C ASN A 234 1.65 -1.34 4.25
N MET A 235 1.45 -0.13 3.72
CA MET A 235 0.39 0.14 2.73
C MET A 235 0.86 -0.04 1.29
N GLY A 236 2.14 0.18 1.00
CA GLY A 236 2.75 0.06 -0.32
C GLY A 236 3.18 -1.37 -0.67
N PRO A 237 4.16 -1.53 -1.59
CA PRO A 237 4.75 -2.82 -1.92
C PRO A 237 5.31 -3.53 -0.69
N GLY A 238 5.38 -4.86 -0.76
CA GLY A 238 5.83 -5.68 0.37
C GLY A 238 7.24 -5.30 0.86
N ILE A 239 7.44 -5.34 2.18
CA ILE A 239 8.69 -4.96 2.85
C ILE A 239 9.34 -6.21 3.46
N VAL A 240 10.67 -6.33 3.31
CA VAL A 240 11.49 -7.22 4.12
C VAL A 240 11.97 -6.47 5.36
N TRP A 241 11.42 -6.81 6.52
CA TRP A 241 11.76 -6.24 7.82
C TRP A 241 13.03 -6.93 8.36
N ASN A 242 14.18 -6.26 8.29
CA ASN A 242 15.44 -6.76 8.81
C ASN A 242 15.56 -6.42 10.30
N LEU A 243 15.51 -7.42 11.18
CA LEU A 243 15.48 -7.19 12.62
C LEU A 243 16.87 -7.01 13.25
N HIS A 244 16.97 -6.00 14.11
CA HIS A 244 18.16 -5.68 14.89
C HIS A 244 17.80 -5.52 16.36
N THR A 245 18.13 -6.50 17.19
CA THR A 245 17.81 -6.48 18.61
C THR A 245 19.05 -6.19 19.46
N VAL A 246 18.93 -5.34 20.47
CA VAL A 246 19.92 -5.31 21.57
C VAL A 246 19.84 -6.62 22.39
N PRO A 247 20.86 -6.92 23.22
CA PRO A 247 20.76 -8.03 24.16
C PRO A 247 19.49 -7.96 25.02
N ASP A 248 18.97 -9.12 25.39
CA ASP A 248 17.83 -9.31 26.29
C ASP A 248 16.45 -8.87 25.75
N VAL A 249 16.35 -8.36 24.51
CA VAL A 249 15.05 -8.20 23.86
C VAL A 249 14.44 -9.57 23.58
N ALA A 250 13.23 -9.79 24.08
CA ALA A 250 12.45 -10.98 23.82
C ALA A 250 11.33 -10.65 22.83
N ILE A 251 11.41 -11.13 21.59
CA ILE A 251 10.30 -11.06 20.64
C ILE A 251 9.50 -12.35 20.75
N ALA A 252 8.24 -12.25 21.18
CA ALA A 252 7.35 -13.40 21.32
C ALA A 252 6.63 -13.72 20.00
N HIS A 253 6.22 -12.68 19.27
CA HIS A 253 5.42 -12.83 18.06
C HIS A 253 5.56 -11.63 17.12
N ILE A 254 5.38 -11.89 15.83
CA ILE A 254 5.37 -10.88 14.77
C ILE A 254 4.15 -11.09 13.89
N ALA A 255 3.26 -10.10 13.87
CA ALA A 255 2.16 -10.00 12.94
C ALA A 255 2.56 -9.09 11.76
N LEU A 256 2.57 -9.65 10.55
CA LEU A 256 2.76 -8.91 9.31
C LEU A 256 1.40 -8.51 8.73
N ILE A 257 1.17 -7.22 8.49
CA ILE A 257 -0.07 -6.74 7.89
C ILE A 257 0.28 -5.85 6.70
N GLY A 258 0.12 -6.36 5.49
CA GLY A 258 0.59 -5.67 4.29
C GLY A 258 -0.45 -5.66 3.18
N SER A 259 -0.36 -4.67 2.28
CA SER A 259 -1.09 -4.70 1.00
C SER A 259 -0.49 -5.66 -0.02
N ASP A 260 0.69 -6.20 0.27
CA ASP A 260 1.48 -7.06 -0.61
C ASP A 260 2.39 -7.98 0.22
N PHE A 261 3.14 -8.89 -0.43
CA PHE A 261 3.93 -9.93 0.22
C PHE A 261 5.17 -9.37 0.96
N SER A 262 5.04 -9.19 2.27
CA SER A 262 6.12 -8.79 3.18
C SER A 262 6.84 -10.00 3.79
N GLY A 263 7.95 -9.77 4.48
CA GLY A 263 8.67 -10.81 5.22
C GLY A 263 9.65 -10.27 6.24
N VAL A 264 10.32 -11.16 6.97
CA VAL A 264 11.20 -10.82 8.10
C VAL A 264 12.52 -11.53 7.96
N ALA A 265 13.62 -10.82 8.18
CA ALA A 265 14.96 -11.38 8.28
C ALA A 265 15.50 -11.23 9.71
N ASN A 266 16.53 -12.02 10.05
CA ASN A 266 17.10 -12.04 11.41
C ASN A 266 16.06 -12.35 12.50
N LEU A 267 15.13 -13.27 12.20
CA LEU A 267 14.08 -13.69 13.13
C LEU A 267 14.68 -14.42 14.35
N PRO A 268 14.34 -14.02 15.59
CA PRO A 268 14.75 -14.76 16.77
C PRO A 268 14.17 -16.18 16.78
N VAL A 269 14.96 -17.16 17.23
CA VAL A 269 14.62 -18.60 17.17
C VAL A 269 13.26 -18.97 17.78
N ASN A 270 12.82 -18.23 18.80
CA ASN A 270 11.58 -18.51 19.52
C ASN A 270 10.40 -17.60 19.11
N ALA A 271 10.62 -16.66 18.18
CA ALA A 271 9.56 -15.79 17.72
C ALA A 271 8.64 -16.55 16.76
N THR A 272 7.33 -16.40 16.96
CA THR A 272 6.33 -16.90 16.01
C THR A 272 5.93 -15.80 15.04
N THR A 273 5.48 -16.18 13.84
CA THR A 273 5.08 -15.21 12.80
C THR A 273 3.71 -15.57 12.25
N GLU A 274 2.88 -14.57 12.00
CA GLU A 274 1.67 -14.70 11.21
C GLU A 274 1.54 -13.52 10.25
N ALA A 275 0.77 -13.70 9.16
CA ALA A 275 0.64 -12.67 8.15
C ALA A 275 -0.79 -12.53 7.64
N LEU A 276 -1.25 -11.29 7.53
CA LEU A 276 -2.51 -10.91 6.92
C LEU A 276 -2.20 -10.06 5.68
N LEU A 277 -2.79 -10.46 4.56
CA LEU A 277 -2.70 -9.73 3.29
C LEU A 277 -4.02 -9.00 3.08
N VAL A 278 -3.95 -7.67 2.92
CA VAL A 278 -5.13 -6.79 2.82
C VAL A 278 -6.02 -7.18 1.64
N SER A 279 -5.44 -7.62 0.51
CA SER A 279 -6.18 -8.11 -0.65
C SER A 279 -6.98 -9.39 -0.43
N ASP A 280 -6.66 -10.20 0.59
CA ASP A 280 -7.40 -11.44 0.88
C ASP A 280 -8.79 -11.15 1.47
N PHE A 281 -9.03 -9.93 1.96
CA PHE A 281 -10.25 -9.54 2.67
C PHE A 281 -10.97 -8.33 2.07
N LEU A 282 -10.23 -7.46 1.38
CA LEU A 282 -10.75 -6.18 0.90
C LEU A 282 -10.41 -6.00 -0.60
N PRO A 283 -11.41 -5.88 -1.48
CA PRO A 283 -11.17 -5.59 -2.90
C PRO A 283 -10.59 -4.18 -3.12
N PRO A 284 -9.75 -3.97 -4.16
CA PRO A 284 -9.15 -2.67 -4.50
C PRO A 284 -10.12 -1.49 -4.59
N HIS A 285 -11.34 -1.70 -5.09
CA HIS A 285 -12.32 -0.64 -5.29
C HIS A 285 -13.12 -0.27 -4.04
N GLN A 286 -13.01 -1.03 -2.95
CA GLN A 286 -13.76 -0.78 -1.70
C GLN A 286 -12.96 0.07 -0.70
N TYR A 287 -11.71 0.40 -1.03
CA TYR A 287 -10.87 1.20 -0.16
C TYR A 287 -11.18 2.69 -0.24
N GLY A 288 -11.58 3.30 0.88
CA GLY A 288 -11.86 4.73 0.97
C GLY A 288 -13.05 5.20 0.11
N ALA A 289 -13.76 4.26 -0.53
CA ALA A 289 -14.92 4.56 -1.37
C ALA A 289 -16.18 4.82 -0.53
N ASP A 290 -16.28 4.20 0.65
CA ASP A 290 -17.45 4.35 1.52
C ASP A 290 -17.12 4.58 3.01
N ASP A 291 -15.85 4.52 3.42
CA ASP A 291 -15.38 4.68 4.82
C ASP A 291 -16.18 3.84 5.85
N VAL A 292 -16.82 2.75 5.41
CA VAL A 292 -17.69 1.93 6.27
C VAL A 292 -16.86 0.94 7.08
N PRO A 293 -17.06 0.87 8.42
CA PRO A 293 -16.49 -0.20 9.24
C PRO A 293 -16.91 -1.59 8.76
N ARG A 294 -15.95 -2.51 8.70
CA ARG A 294 -16.15 -3.91 8.28
C ARG A 294 -15.50 -4.83 9.31
N ASP A 295 -15.99 -6.06 9.41
CA ASP A 295 -15.48 -7.07 10.35
C ASP A 295 -13.97 -7.31 10.17
N CYS A 296 -13.48 -7.24 8.94
CA CYS A 296 -12.06 -7.36 8.62
C CYS A 296 -11.56 -6.07 7.97
N MET A 297 -11.14 -5.11 8.81
CA MET A 297 -10.61 -3.83 8.35
C MET A 297 -9.13 -3.69 8.68
N ILE A 298 -8.30 -4.42 7.93
CA ILE A 298 -6.87 -4.60 8.21
C ILE A 298 -5.94 -3.68 7.42
N ARG A 299 -6.49 -2.80 6.57
CA ARG A 299 -5.64 -1.84 5.84
C ARG A 299 -5.04 -0.85 6.83
N PRO A 300 -3.70 -0.80 6.97
CA PRO A 300 -3.05 -0.06 8.05
C PRO A 300 -3.01 1.44 7.74
N TRP A 301 -4.17 2.09 7.79
CA TRP A 301 -4.30 3.52 7.59
C TRP A 301 -3.51 4.30 8.64
N ARG A 302 -2.92 5.41 8.21
CA ARG A 302 -2.23 6.37 9.08
C ARG A 302 -3.17 7.54 9.35
N THR A 303 -3.05 8.14 10.52
CA THR A 303 -3.83 9.35 10.84
C THR A 303 -3.13 10.57 10.27
N PRO A 304 -3.85 11.45 9.54
CA PRO A 304 -3.34 12.76 9.15
C PRO A 304 -2.72 13.49 10.33
N GLN A 305 -1.50 14.02 10.14
CA GLN A 305 -0.87 14.92 11.10
C GLN A 305 -0.86 16.34 10.52
N PRO A 306 -0.88 17.39 11.38
CA PRO A 306 -0.93 18.79 10.92
C PRO A 306 0.23 19.20 10.02
N ASP A 307 1.39 18.56 10.16
CA ASP A 307 2.62 18.86 9.43
C ASP A 307 2.71 18.17 8.06
N TRP A 308 1.80 17.25 7.74
CA TRP A 308 1.74 16.64 6.41
C TRP A 308 1.42 17.71 5.36
N ILE A 309 2.08 17.65 4.21
CA ILE A 309 1.80 18.59 3.11
C ILE A 309 0.34 18.50 2.67
N GLY A 310 -0.30 17.33 2.77
CA GLY A 310 -1.71 17.14 2.45
C GLY A 310 -2.63 17.86 3.44
N SER A 311 -2.28 17.85 4.73
CA SER A 311 -3.00 18.63 5.75
C SER A 311 -2.86 20.12 5.51
N LEU A 312 -1.64 20.60 5.22
CA LEU A 312 -1.39 22.01 4.92
C LEU A 312 -2.15 22.48 3.67
N LYS A 313 -2.18 21.66 2.60
CA LYS A 313 -2.96 21.95 1.39
C LYS A 313 -4.47 21.90 1.61
N SER A 314 -4.93 21.00 2.48
CA SER A 314 -6.32 20.92 2.91
C SER A 314 -6.74 22.20 3.63
N GLU A 315 -5.92 22.67 4.57
CA GLU A 315 -6.11 23.93 5.31
C GLU A 315 -6.05 25.15 4.41
N ALA A 316 -5.18 25.15 3.39
CA ALA A 316 -5.10 26.19 2.36
C ALA A 316 -6.29 26.17 1.36
N GLY A 317 -7.28 25.29 1.54
CA GLY A 317 -8.54 25.31 0.79
C GLY A 317 -8.63 24.34 -0.39
N SER A 318 -7.67 23.42 -0.57
CA SER A 318 -7.77 22.43 -1.64
C SER A 318 -8.81 21.35 -1.33
N LEU A 319 -9.91 21.34 -2.09
CA LEU A 319 -10.99 20.35 -1.96
C LEU A 319 -10.49 18.90 -2.16
N GLN A 320 -9.51 18.69 -3.03
CA GLN A 320 -8.93 17.36 -3.25
C GLN A 320 -8.27 16.84 -1.97
N TYR A 321 -7.43 17.67 -1.33
CA TYR A 321 -6.73 17.30 -0.11
C TYR A 321 -7.66 17.25 1.10
N GLN A 322 -8.71 18.07 1.15
CA GLN A 322 -9.76 17.94 2.17
C GLN A 322 -10.45 16.58 2.11
N ASN A 323 -10.82 16.12 0.91
CA ASN A 323 -11.40 14.80 0.72
C ASN A 323 -10.39 13.69 1.07
N GLN A 324 -9.11 13.84 0.69
CA GLN A 324 -8.07 12.89 1.05
C GLN A 324 -7.90 12.79 2.57
N MET A 325 -7.77 13.91 3.29
CA MET A 325 -7.62 13.91 4.75
C MET A 325 -8.85 13.34 5.45
N TYR A 326 -10.05 13.59 4.91
CA TYR A 326 -11.28 12.95 5.39
C TYR A 326 -11.23 11.43 5.25
N SER A 327 -10.86 10.89 4.08
CA SER A 327 -10.73 9.44 3.86
C SER A 327 -9.63 8.81 4.72
N TYR A 328 -8.49 9.49 4.92
CA TYR A 328 -7.45 9.00 5.83
C TYR A 328 -7.94 8.92 7.29
N ALA A 329 -8.71 9.92 7.74
CA ALA A 329 -9.29 9.93 9.07
C ALA A 329 -10.34 8.82 9.25
N GLY A 330 -11.25 8.66 8.28
CA GLY A 330 -12.27 7.60 8.27
C GLY A 330 -11.65 6.20 8.23
N GLY A 331 -10.72 5.98 7.29
CA GLY A 331 -9.98 4.73 7.14
C GLY A 331 -9.18 4.36 8.40
N TYR A 332 -8.52 5.32 9.04
CA TYR A 332 -7.83 5.10 10.31
C TYR A 332 -8.81 4.74 11.43
N ALA A 333 -9.96 5.41 11.54
CA ALA A 333 -10.94 5.11 12.58
C ALA A 333 -11.46 3.66 12.44
N ALA A 334 -11.75 3.22 11.22
CA ALA A 334 -12.20 1.86 10.94
C ALA A 334 -11.09 0.82 11.23
N TYR A 335 -9.85 1.10 10.81
CA TYR A 335 -8.69 0.26 11.11
C TYR A 335 -8.43 0.16 12.62
N ASN A 336 -8.46 1.29 13.34
CA ASN A 336 -8.23 1.34 14.77
C ASN A 336 -9.29 0.55 15.56
N SER A 337 -10.55 0.58 15.10
CA SER A 337 -11.62 -0.23 15.69
C SER A 337 -11.29 -1.72 15.62
N TRP A 338 -10.95 -2.23 14.42
CA TRP A 338 -10.56 -3.62 14.24
C TRP A 338 -9.28 -3.97 15.04
N TYR A 339 -8.27 -3.10 15.01
CA TYR A 339 -7.00 -3.30 15.70
C TYR A 339 -7.19 -3.39 17.22
N THR A 340 -8.01 -2.50 17.78
CA THR A 340 -8.32 -2.47 19.21
C THR A 340 -9.11 -3.71 19.63
N GLU A 341 -10.07 -4.14 18.82
CA GLU A 341 -10.82 -5.37 19.08
C GLU A 341 -9.92 -6.61 19.04
N THR A 342 -8.98 -6.65 18.09
CA THR A 342 -8.09 -7.81 17.86
C THR A 342 -6.95 -7.89 18.88
N LEU A 343 -6.31 -6.77 19.19
CA LEU A 343 -5.08 -6.72 19.97
C LEU A 343 -5.25 -6.08 21.36
N GLY A 344 -6.41 -5.50 21.65
CA GLY A 344 -6.74 -4.92 22.95
C GLY A 344 -6.06 -3.57 23.24
N VAL A 345 -5.43 -2.94 22.25
CA VAL A 345 -4.71 -1.65 22.38
C VAL A 345 -5.01 -0.73 21.21
N ASP A 346 -4.85 0.58 21.40
CA ASP A 346 -4.99 1.57 20.32
C ASP A 346 -3.89 1.40 19.26
N ALA A 347 -4.25 1.55 17.99
CA ALA A 347 -3.36 1.37 16.85
C ALA A 347 -2.24 2.40 16.72
N ARG A 348 -2.22 3.48 17.52
CA ARG A 348 -1.09 4.42 17.64
C ARG A 348 -0.24 4.15 18.88
N ALA A 349 -0.75 3.40 19.86
CA ALA A 349 0.01 3.09 21.07
C ALA A 349 1.29 2.33 20.69
N ASP A 350 2.43 2.81 21.21
CA ASP A 350 3.76 2.22 20.97
C ASP A 350 4.06 1.90 19.49
N THR A 351 3.53 2.71 18.57
CA THR A 351 3.66 2.51 17.12
C THR A 351 4.40 3.68 16.47
N VAL A 352 5.48 3.39 15.76
CA VAL A 352 6.19 4.38 14.92
C VAL A 352 5.53 4.45 13.55
N THR A 353 5.23 5.66 13.09
CA THR A 353 4.57 5.89 11.80
C THR A 353 5.35 6.86 10.94
N ALA A 354 5.49 6.57 9.66
CA ALA A 354 5.99 7.49 8.64
C ALA A 354 5.32 7.17 7.28
N ARG A 355 5.54 8.00 6.26
CA ARG A 355 5.24 7.56 4.89
C ARG A 355 6.29 6.56 4.47
N ASP A 356 7.53 6.99 4.42
CA ASP A 356 8.63 6.14 3.98
C ASP A 356 9.77 6.16 4.98
N ALA A 357 10.44 5.03 5.18
CA ALA A 357 11.60 4.95 6.06
C ALA A 357 12.63 3.93 5.57
N ALA A 358 13.92 4.25 5.74
CA ALA A 358 15.00 3.27 5.63
C ALA A 358 15.19 2.50 6.94
N HIS A 359 15.01 3.19 8.07
CA HIS A 359 15.37 2.75 9.41
C HIS A 359 14.30 3.14 10.42
N VAL A 360 13.95 2.23 11.33
CA VAL A 360 13.00 2.50 12.42
C VAL A 360 13.56 1.97 13.73
N LEU A 361 13.39 2.74 14.81
CA LEU A 361 13.69 2.33 16.18
C LEU A 361 12.39 2.15 16.99
N LEU A 362 12.21 0.95 17.54
CA LEU A 362 11.21 0.64 18.57
C LEU A 362 11.86 0.54 19.95
N GLY A 363 11.40 1.38 20.86
CA GLY A 363 11.92 1.47 22.22
C GLY A 363 12.81 2.70 22.44
N PRO A 364 13.47 2.79 23.60
CA PRO A 364 14.34 3.91 23.94
C PRO A 364 15.62 3.91 23.09
N VAL A 365 16.13 5.10 22.75
CA VAL A 365 17.45 5.24 22.12
C VAL A 365 18.50 4.53 23.00
N PRO A 366 19.29 3.60 22.43
CA PRO A 366 20.24 2.83 23.23
C PRO A 366 21.31 3.75 23.81
N GLN A 367 21.75 3.48 25.04
CA GLN A 367 22.79 4.29 25.70
C GLN A 367 24.14 4.23 24.98
N ALA A 368 24.38 3.14 24.25
CA ALA A 368 25.53 2.96 23.38
C ALA A 368 25.07 2.22 22.11
N PRO A 369 25.59 2.58 20.92
CA PRO A 369 25.27 1.89 19.68
C PRO A 369 25.64 0.41 19.75
N PHE A 370 24.81 -0.47 19.20
CA PHE A 370 25.04 -1.93 19.17
C PHE A 370 25.44 -2.44 17.79
N ALA A 371 25.78 -3.72 17.64
CA ALA A 371 26.26 -4.27 16.38
C ALA A 371 25.10 -4.39 15.36
N TYR A 372 25.36 -4.01 14.11
CA TYR A 372 24.42 -4.19 13.01
C TYR A 372 24.35 -5.67 12.56
N ASN A 373 23.13 -6.18 12.34
CA ASN A 373 22.87 -7.52 11.83
C ASN A 373 22.68 -7.44 10.32
N SER A 374 23.68 -7.86 9.55
CA SER A 374 23.57 -7.85 8.09
C SER A 374 22.47 -8.79 7.59
N LEU A 375 21.76 -8.35 6.55
CA LEU A 375 20.86 -9.20 5.77
C LEU A 375 21.65 -10.28 5.00
N ALA A 376 22.92 -10.02 4.68
CA ALA A 376 23.75 -10.93 3.92
C ALA A 376 23.89 -12.30 4.63
N GLY A 377 23.60 -13.37 3.90
CA GLY A 377 23.68 -14.73 4.40
C GLY A 377 22.60 -15.12 5.41
N GLN A 378 21.53 -14.33 5.56
CA GLN A 378 20.38 -14.65 6.41
C GLN A 378 19.26 -15.32 5.63
N ASP A 379 18.47 -16.13 6.34
CA ASP A 379 17.20 -16.63 5.81
C ASP A 379 16.14 -15.52 5.92
N ILE A 380 15.29 -15.37 4.90
CA ILE A 380 14.13 -14.48 4.95
C ILE A 380 12.86 -15.31 5.10
N HIS A 381 12.11 -15.02 6.15
CA HIS A 381 10.76 -15.55 6.34
C HIS A 381 9.77 -14.70 5.55
N MET A 382 9.32 -15.17 4.39
CA MET A 382 8.47 -14.41 3.48
C MET A 382 7.05 -14.95 3.46
N VAL A 383 6.05 -14.07 3.39
CA VAL A 383 4.67 -14.48 3.11
C VAL A 383 4.61 -15.30 1.83
N ALA A 384 3.99 -16.48 1.90
CA ALA A 384 3.90 -17.40 0.78
C ALA A 384 3.15 -16.78 -0.41
N THR A 385 3.75 -16.88 -1.59
CA THR A 385 3.23 -16.43 -2.89
C THR A 385 3.62 -17.42 -3.99
N ASP A 386 3.07 -17.24 -5.18
CA ASP A 386 3.27 -18.12 -6.33
C ASP A 386 4.68 -18.00 -6.93
N HIS A 387 5.21 -16.78 -7.00
CA HIS A 387 6.54 -16.50 -7.55
C HIS A 387 7.40 -15.75 -6.55
N LEU A 388 8.56 -16.32 -6.28
CA LEU A 388 9.56 -15.71 -5.41
C LEU A 388 10.94 -15.94 -5.99
N MET A 389 11.65 -14.84 -6.27
CA MET A 389 12.94 -14.84 -6.94
C MET A 389 13.98 -14.10 -6.12
N THR A 390 15.09 -14.77 -5.84
CA THR A 390 16.29 -14.20 -5.21
C THR A 390 17.45 -14.31 -6.20
N GLY A 391 18.54 -13.58 -5.97
CA GLY A 391 19.72 -13.59 -6.83
C GLY A 391 20.40 -12.23 -6.87
N ASP A 392 21.24 -11.97 -7.86
CA ASP A 392 21.61 -10.61 -8.25
C ASP A 392 20.51 -9.94 -9.10
N PHE A 393 20.58 -8.62 -9.23
CA PHE A 393 19.59 -7.81 -9.94
C PHE A 393 19.39 -8.24 -11.39
N ASP A 394 20.48 -8.48 -12.13
CA ASP A 394 20.42 -8.83 -13.55
C ASP A 394 19.75 -10.19 -13.76
N THR A 395 20.13 -11.19 -12.94
CA THR A 395 19.53 -12.53 -12.99
C THR A 395 18.04 -12.49 -12.67
N ARG A 396 17.61 -11.78 -11.62
CA ARG A 396 16.19 -11.66 -11.27
C ARG A 396 15.39 -10.95 -12.36
N THR A 397 15.90 -9.82 -12.85
CA THR A 397 15.24 -9.04 -13.90
C THR A 397 15.07 -9.86 -15.18
N ALA A 398 16.10 -10.61 -15.57
CA ALA A 398 16.02 -11.52 -16.72
C ALA A 398 14.98 -12.64 -16.50
N ALA A 399 14.92 -13.23 -15.29
CA ALA A 399 13.95 -14.26 -14.96
C ALA A 399 12.50 -13.74 -15.00
N VAL A 400 12.26 -12.54 -14.46
CA VAL A 400 10.96 -11.86 -14.52
C VAL A 400 10.57 -11.53 -15.95
N ALA A 401 11.49 -10.97 -16.74
CA ALA A 401 11.22 -10.66 -18.15
C ALA A 401 10.91 -11.92 -18.97
N GLN A 402 11.63 -13.02 -18.73
CA GLN A 402 11.38 -14.30 -19.39
C GLN A 402 10.01 -14.88 -19.01
N LEU A 403 9.63 -14.80 -17.73
CA LEU A 403 8.32 -15.22 -17.26
C LEU A 403 7.21 -14.41 -17.95
N GLN A 404 7.36 -13.09 -17.98
CA GLN A 404 6.42 -12.18 -18.62
C GLN A 404 6.28 -12.45 -20.12
N ASP A 405 7.38 -12.57 -20.88
CA ASP A 405 7.35 -12.89 -22.32
C ASP A 405 6.66 -14.24 -22.57
N THR A 406 6.96 -15.26 -21.76
CA THR A 406 6.33 -16.58 -21.87
C THR A 406 4.81 -16.50 -21.73
N LEU A 407 4.34 -15.72 -20.76
CA LEU A 407 2.92 -15.57 -20.47
C LEU A 407 2.20 -14.71 -21.51
N LEU A 408 2.81 -13.61 -21.94
CA LEU A 408 2.28 -12.77 -22.99
C LEU A 408 2.11 -13.58 -24.27
N ARG A 409 3.14 -14.30 -24.72
CA ARG A 409 3.03 -15.18 -25.90
C ARG A 409 1.94 -16.22 -25.76
N ALA A 410 1.81 -16.85 -24.59
CA ALA A 410 0.75 -17.81 -24.32
C ALA A 410 -0.65 -17.16 -24.41
N ALA A 411 -0.80 -15.94 -23.88
CA ALA A 411 -2.03 -15.17 -23.91
C ALA A 411 -2.46 -14.77 -25.33
N VAL A 412 -1.54 -14.27 -26.17
CA VAL A 412 -1.85 -13.84 -27.55
C VAL A 412 -1.84 -14.97 -28.58
N GLY A 413 -1.44 -16.18 -28.20
CA GLY A 413 -1.37 -17.33 -29.10
C GLY A 413 -0.11 -17.37 -29.97
N GLY A 414 0.98 -16.74 -29.53
CA GLY A 414 2.32 -16.89 -30.08
C GLY A 414 3.01 -15.57 -30.37
N ASP A 415 2.50 -14.82 -31.35
CA ASP A 415 3.15 -13.59 -31.82
C ASP A 415 2.60 -12.36 -31.09
N ILE A 416 3.47 -11.70 -30.32
CA ILE A 416 3.16 -10.47 -29.57
C ILE A 416 2.85 -9.31 -30.53
N GLY A 417 3.43 -9.32 -31.74
CA GLY A 417 3.13 -8.34 -32.79
C GLY A 417 1.66 -8.36 -33.26
N ALA A 418 0.88 -9.37 -32.86
CA ALA A 418 -0.56 -9.40 -33.07
C ALA A 418 -1.33 -8.40 -32.18
N LEU A 419 -0.73 -7.86 -31.11
CA LEU A 419 -1.34 -6.85 -30.25
C LEU A 419 -1.36 -5.45 -30.90
N ASP A 420 -0.41 -5.16 -31.78
CA ASP A 420 -0.34 -3.93 -32.57
C ASP A 420 -0.11 -4.28 -34.05
N PRO A 421 -1.14 -4.77 -34.75
CA PRO A 421 -1.00 -5.12 -36.16
C PRO A 421 -0.72 -3.86 -36.99
N PRO A 422 0.14 -3.93 -38.01
CA PRO A 422 0.41 -2.79 -38.88
C PRO A 422 -0.90 -2.25 -39.46
N ALA A 423 -1.00 -0.92 -39.56
CA ALA A 423 -2.18 -0.26 -40.10
C ALA A 423 -2.62 -0.94 -41.41
N MET A 424 -3.85 -1.45 -41.45
CA MET A 424 -4.37 -2.10 -42.65
C MET A 424 -4.28 -1.10 -43.82
N GLU A 425 -3.41 -1.39 -44.78
CA GLU A 425 -3.42 -0.68 -46.05
C GLU A 425 -4.76 -0.94 -46.72
N ARG A 426 -5.61 0.09 -46.74
CA ARG A 426 -6.84 0.07 -47.53
C ARG A 426 -6.42 0.06 -48.99
N ASN A 427 -6.33 -1.13 -49.58
CA ASN A 427 -6.24 -1.27 -51.03
C ASN A 427 -7.55 -0.72 -51.62
N SER A 428 -7.53 0.55 -52.01
CA SER A 428 -8.58 1.17 -52.82
C SER A 428 -8.51 0.59 -54.22
N GLN A 429 -9.19 -0.54 -54.43
CA GLN A 429 -9.55 -1.04 -55.75
C GLN A 429 -10.93 -0.52 -56.15
#